data_AF-A0A7L4QET2-F1
#
_entry.id   AF-A0A7L4QET2-F1
#
_cell.length_a   1.000
_cell.length_b   1.000
_cell.length_c   1.000
_cell.angle_alpha   90.00
_cell.angle_beta   90.00
_cell.angle_gamma   90.00
#
_symmetry.space_group_name_H-M   'P 1'
#
loop_
_entity.id
_entity.type
_entity.pdbx_description
1 polymer ?
#
loop_
_entity_poly.entity_id
_entity_poly.type
_entity_poly.pdbx_seq_one_letter_code
_entity_poly.pdbx_strand_id
1 'polypeptide(L)'
;MISVAILLVVFSLIAVRQVGKIKLEIWQVMAFGALACLLTRQISPTDALMSINLDVILFLFGMFVVGVGLEESGYLSHMSYKI
;
A
#
# COMPACT_ATOMS: atom_id res chain seq x y z
N MET A 1 -2.00 -22.65 6.87
CA MET A 1 -3.02 -22.77 5.80
C MET A 1 -3.99 -21.60 5.77
N ILE A 2 -4.59 -21.20 6.89
CA ILE A 2 -5.55 -20.07 6.94
C ILE A 2 -4.94 -18.74 6.44
N SER A 3 -3.70 -18.41 6.81
CA SER A 3 -3.00 -17.21 6.31
C SER A 3 -2.76 -17.23 4.80
N VAL A 4 -2.48 -18.41 4.23
CA VAL A 4 -2.34 -18.57 2.77
C VAL A 4 -3.67 -18.35 2.07
N ALA A 5 -4.77 -18.85 2.65
CA ALA A 5 -6.11 -18.60 2.13
C ALA A 5 -6.45 -17.09 2.18
N ILE A 6 -6.14 -16.40 3.28
CA ILE A 6 -6.33 -14.94 3.40
C ILE A 6 -5.53 -14.21 2.32
N LEU A 7 -4.26 -14.58 2.13
CA LEU A 7 -3.40 -13.99 1.11
C LEU A 7 -3.95 -14.18 -0.30
N LEU A 8 -4.40 -15.38 -0.65
CA LEU A 8 -5.01 -15.66 -1.95
C LEU A 8 -6.29 -14.84 -2.18
N VAL A 9 -7.13 -14.71 -1.15
CA VAL A 9 -8.35 -13.90 -1.22
C VAL A 9 -8.01 -12.42 -1.41
N VAL A 10 -7.07 -11.89 -0.63
CA VAL A 10 -6.62 -10.49 -0.73
C VAL A 10 -6.05 -10.20 -2.11
N PHE A 11 -5.15 -11.03 -2.63
CA PHE A 11 -4.60 -10.84 -3.97
C PHE A 11 -5.65 -10.96 -5.07
N SER A 12 -6.61 -11.89 -4.94
CA SER A 12 -7.71 -12.00 -5.89
C SER A 12 -8.58 -10.74 -5.89
N LEU A 13 -8.89 -10.18 -4.70
CA LEU A 13 -9.65 -8.94 -4.56
C LEU A 13 -8.90 -7.72 -5.16
N ILE A 14 -7.58 -7.63 -4.92
CA ILE A 14 -6.74 -6.58 -5.51
C ILE A 14 -6.72 -6.70 -7.04
N ALA A 15 -6.68 -7.91 -7.59
CA ALA A 15 -6.69 -8.15 -9.03
C ALA A 15 -8.03 -7.78 -9.69
N VAL A 16 -9.14 -8.10 -9.02
CA VAL A 16 -10.50 -7.80 -9.53
C VAL A 16 -10.78 -6.29 -9.53
N ARG A 17 -10.13 -5.50 -8.65
CA ARG A 17 -10.18 -4.02 -8.52
C ARG A 17 -11.57 -3.37 -8.35
N GLN A 18 -12.65 -4.09 -8.62
CA GLN A 18 -14.02 -3.59 -8.55
C GLN A 18 -15.02 -4.75 -8.39
N VAL A 19 -15.92 -4.65 -7.40
CA VAL A 19 -17.00 -5.63 -7.21
C VAL A 19 -18.32 -4.93 -7.50
N GLY A 20 -18.90 -5.21 -8.67
CA GLY A 20 -20.13 -4.57 -9.14
C GLY A 20 -19.95 -3.06 -9.35
N LYS A 21 -20.67 -2.23 -8.58
CA LYS A 21 -20.57 -0.75 -8.64
C LYS A 21 -19.56 -0.14 -7.66
N ILE A 22 -18.96 -0.94 -6.78
CA ILE A 22 -18.03 -0.46 -5.74
C ILE A 22 -16.61 -0.65 -6.25
N LYS A 23 -15.89 0.45 -6.44
CA LYS A 23 -14.44 0.44 -6.72
C LYS A 23 -13.72 0.10 -5.42
N LEU A 24 -12.92 -0.96 -5.44
CA LEU A 24 -12.14 -1.38 -4.28
C LEU A 24 -10.77 -0.75 -4.39
N GLU A 25 -10.50 0.23 -3.53
CA GLU A 25 -9.16 0.79 -3.41
C GLU A 25 -8.22 -0.26 -2.80
N ILE A 26 -6.98 -0.31 -3.26
CA ILE A 26 -5.98 -1.30 -2.81
C ILE A 26 -5.83 -1.26 -1.28
N TRP A 27 -5.85 -0.06 -0.69
CA TRP A 27 -5.71 0.11 0.76
C TRP A 27 -6.87 -0.49 1.56
N GLN A 28 -8.10 -0.46 1.04
CA GLN A 28 -9.28 -1.02 1.72
C GLN A 28 -9.19 -2.55 1.76
N VAL A 29 -8.78 -3.16 0.65
CA VAL A 29 -8.60 -4.61 0.56
C VAL A 29 -7.45 -5.06 1.47
N MET A 30 -6.34 -4.33 1.49
CA MET A 30 -5.22 -4.60 2.38
C MET A 30 -5.60 -4.46 3.87
N ALA A 31 -6.37 -3.43 4.23
CA ALA A 31 -6.87 -3.24 5.60
C ALA A 31 -7.80 -4.39 6.01
N PHE A 32 -8.69 -4.84 5.11
CA PHE A 32 -9.54 -6.00 5.36
C PHE A 32 -8.72 -7.28 5.56
N GLY A 33 -7.67 -7.50 4.77
CA GLY A 33 -6.75 -8.63 4.93
C GLY A 33 -6.05 -8.62 6.29
N ALA A 34 -5.54 -7.47 6.73
CA ALA A 34 -4.93 -7.31 8.05
C ALA A 34 -5.93 -7.58 9.17
N LEU A 35 -7.17 -7.09 9.04
CA LEU A 35 -8.25 -7.30 10.00
C LEU A 35 -8.65 -8.78 10.06
N ALA A 36 -8.70 -9.48 8.92
CA ALA A 36 -8.92 -10.92 8.88
C ALA A 36 -7.81 -11.71 9.60
N CYS A 37 -6.53 -11.31 9.44
CA CYS A 37 -5.41 -11.90 10.18
C CYS A 37 -5.53 -11.69 11.70
N LEU A 38 -5.97 -10.50 12.14
CA LEU A 38 -6.22 -10.19 13.55
C LEU A 38 -7.36 -11.03 14.12
N LEU A 39 -8.50 -11.11 13.42
CA LEU A 39 -9.67 -11.89 13.85
C LEU A 39 -9.38 -13.39 13.91
N THR A 40 -8.59 -13.91 12.98
CA THR A 40 -8.17 -15.32 12.95
C THR A 40 -7.03 -15.62 13.92
N ARG A 41 -6.57 -14.63 14.72
CA ARG A 41 -5.44 -14.72 15.66
C ARG A 41 -4.15 -15.24 15.02
N GLN A 42 -3.97 -14.95 13.73
CA GLN A 42 -2.72 -15.25 13.01
C GLN A 42 -1.57 -14.40 13.54
N ILE A 43 -1.89 -13.17 13.94
CA ILE A 43 -0.95 -12.16 14.41
C ILE A 43 -1.60 -11.45 15.61
N SER A 44 -0.83 -11.20 16.67
CA SER A 44 -1.28 -10.39 17.81
C SER A 44 -1.47 -8.91 17.39
N PRO A 45 -2.42 -8.15 17.97
CA PRO A 45 -2.50 -6.71 17.76
C PRO A 45 -1.19 -5.96 18.03
N THR A 46 -0.41 -6.42 19.02
CA THR A 46 0.91 -5.86 19.32
C THR A 46 1.91 -6.07 18.20
N ASP A 47 1.94 -7.29 17.66
CA ASP A 47 2.88 -7.68 16.60
C ASP A 47 2.52 -6.99 15.28
N ALA A 48 1.22 -6.83 15.01
CA ALA A 48 0.72 -6.07 13.88
C ALA A 48 1.19 -4.61 13.93
N LEU A 49 1.10 -3.95 15.09
CA LEU A 49 1.63 -2.59 15.27
C LEU A 49 3.15 -2.53 15.12
N MET A 50 3.88 -3.50 15.69
CA MET A 50 5.33 -3.59 15.54
C MET A 50 5.78 -3.87 14.09
N SER A 51 4.94 -4.49 13.28
CA SER A 51 5.23 -4.73 11.86
C SER A 51 5.16 -3.48 10.98
N ILE A 52 4.60 -2.38 11.48
CA ILE A 52 4.54 -1.11 10.74
C ILE A 52 5.92 -0.46 10.78
N ASN A 53 6.62 -0.47 9.64
CA ASN A 53 7.94 0.12 9.53
C ASN A 53 7.83 1.62 9.18
N LEU A 54 8.04 2.48 10.17
CA LEU A 54 8.00 3.93 10.00
C LEU A 54 9.15 4.46 9.13
N ASP A 55 10.33 3.83 9.17
CA ASP A 55 11.48 4.26 8.37
C ASP A 55 11.17 4.15 6.87
N VAL A 56 10.53 3.06 6.44
CA VAL A 56 10.09 2.86 5.05
C VAL A 56 9.01 3.87 4.68
N ILE A 57 8.03 4.11 5.55
CA ILE A 57 6.95 5.06 5.29
C ILE A 57 7.53 6.47 5.12
N LEU A 58 8.43 6.89 6.02
CA LEU A 58 9.08 8.20 5.96
C LEU A 58 9.99 8.33 4.74
N PHE A 59 10.70 7.26 4.37
CA PHE A 59 11.49 7.21 3.15
C PHE A 59 10.62 7.40 1.90
N LEU A 60 9.55 6.62 1.75
CA LEU A 60 8.64 6.75 0.61
C LEU A 60 8.01 8.13 0.57
N PHE A 61 7.58 8.66 1.72
CA PHE A 61 7.07 10.02 1.83
C PHE A 61 8.10 11.06 1.35
N GLY A 62 9.35 10.96 1.82
CA GLY A 62 10.42 11.85 1.38
C GLY A 62 10.67 11.77 -0.13
N MET A 63 10.65 10.56 -0.70
CA MET A 63 10.77 10.36 -2.15
C MET A 63 9.63 11.03 -2.93
N PHE A 64 8.39 10.96 -2.42
CA PHE A 64 7.27 11.68 -3.02
C PHE A 64 7.42 13.20 -2.90
N VAL A 65 7.83 13.71 -1.73
CA VAL A 65 8.06 15.15 -1.51
C VAL A 65 9.13 15.69 -2.45
N VAL A 66 10.27 14.99 -2.57
CA VAL A 66 11.33 15.36 -3.51
C VAL A 66 10.83 15.29 -4.94
N GLY A 67 10.09 14.24 -5.31
CA GLY A 67 9.49 14.10 -6.65
C GLY A 67 8.61 15.29 -7.02
N VAL A 68 7.69 15.67 -6.14
CA VAL A 68 6.81 16.84 -6.35
C VAL A 68 7.62 18.13 -6.41
N GLY A 69 8.61 18.32 -5.53
CA GLY A 69 9.48 19.50 -5.58
C GLY A 69 10.26 19.63 -6.89
N LEU A 70 10.70 18.51 -7.47
CA LEU A 70 11.38 18.50 -8.77
C LEU A 70 10.42 18.76 -9.95
N GLU A 71 9.17 18.34 -9.84
CA GLU A 71 8.12 18.61 -10.82
C GLU A 71 7.70 20.08 -10.80
N GLU A 72 7.34 20.62 -9.63
CA GLU A 72 6.89 22.01 -9.48
C GLU A 72 8.00 23.03 -9.78
N SER A 73 9.26 22.69 -9.50
CA SER A 73 10.39 23.56 -9.85
C SER A 73 10.70 23.61 -11.35
N GLY A 74 10.03 22.79 -12.17
CA GLY A 74 10.30 22.69 -13.61
C GLY A 74 11.67 22.08 -13.93
N TYR A 75 12.36 21.50 -12.94
CA TYR A 75 13.65 20.88 -13.16
C TYR A 75 13.54 19.63 -14.05
N LEU A 76 12.50 18.82 -13.83
CA LEU A 76 12.22 17.64 -14.66
C LEU A 76 11.93 18.01 -16.12
N SER A 77 11.20 19.09 -16.38
CA SER A 77 10.92 19.55 -17.75
C SER A 77 12.18 20.13 -18.42
N HIS A 78 13.00 20.86 -17.67
CA HIS A 78 14.28 21.37 -18.17
C HIS A 78 15.27 20.24 -18.50
N MET A 79 15.30 19.16 -17.71
CA MET A 79 16.13 17.98 -17.99
C MET A 79 15.60 17.16 -19.17
N SER A 80 14.27 16.98 -19.26
CA SER A 80 13.61 16.25 -20.35
C SER A 80 13.82 16.90 -21.73
N TYR A 81 13.90 18.23 -21.80
CA TYR A 81 14.15 18.96 -23.05
C TYR A 81 15.63 19.00 -23.47
N LYS A 82 16.55 18.59 -22.58
CA LYS A 82 18.00 18.59 -22.80
C LYS A 82 18.57 17.23 -23.19
N ILE A 83 17.75 16.19 -23.17
CA ILE A 83 18.03 14.82 -23.63
C ILE A 83 17.45 14.66 -25.04
#